data_AF-I6B2C3-F1
#
_entry.id   AF-I6B2C3-F1
#
_cell.length_a   1.000
_cell.length_b   1.000
_cell.length_c   1.000
_cell.angle_alpha   90.00
_cell.angle_beta   90.00
_cell.angle_gamma   90.00
#
_symmetry.space_group_name_H-M   'P 1'
#
loop_
_entity.id
_entity.type
_entity.pdbx_description
1 polymer ?
#
loop_
_entity_poly.entity_id
_entity_poly.type
_entity_poly.pdbx_seq_one_letter_code
_entity_poly.pdbx_strand_id
1 'polypeptide(L)'
;MNSLEILCANLRNLRLSRGLTQEVLAEKAGVTCRHYQDIEAGRRPGLQVATVDRLAAALGETASHLLEAGRYAEPEAKRGRNPHRIVR
;
A
#
# COMPACT_ATOMS: atom_id res chain seq x y z
N MET A 1 5.62 14.17 -9.14
CA MET A 1 4.81 13.27 -8.30
C MET A 1 4.71 13.91 -6.92
N ASN A 2 3.51 14.20 -6.43
CA ASN A 2 3.33 14.74 -5.09
C ASN A 2 3.49 13.64 -4.03
N SER A 3 3.61 14.01 -2.75
CA SER A 3 3.87 13.04 -1.67
C SER A 3 2.76 12.00 -1.50
N LEU A 4 1.50 12.35 -1.81
CA LEU A 4 0.38 11.41 -1.76
C LEU A 4 0.47 10.38 -2.89
N GLU A 5 0.77 10.81 -4.11
CA GLU A 5 0.99 9.94 -5.26
C GLU A 5 2.13 8.94 -5.01
N ILE A 6 3.24 9.40 -4.43
CA ILE A 6 4.38 8.54 -4.06
C ILE A 6 3.95 7.51 -3.01
N LEU A 7 3.27 7.94 -1.95
CA LEU A 7 2.77 7.06 -0.90
C LEU A 7 1.86 5.96 -1.46
N CYS A 8 0.87 6.34 -2.27
CA CYS A 8 -0.09 5.40 -2.85
C CYS A 8 0.58 4.38 -3.76
N ALA A 9 1.51 4.82 -4.61
CA ALA A 9 2.26 3.93 -5.50
C ALA A 9 3.13 2.95 -4.71
N ASN A 10 3.86 3.45 -3.71
CA ASN A 10 4.72 2.62 -2.87
C ASN A 10 3.93 1.58 -2.06
N LEU A 11 2.79 1.97 -1.47
CA LEU A 11 1.88 1.04 -0.79
C LEU A 11 1.42 -0.08 -1.72
N ARG A 12 0.94 0.28 -2.92
CA ARG A 12 0.46 -0.68 -3.92
C ARG A 12 1.58 -1.63 -4.35
N ASN A 13 2.73 -1.10 -4.73
CA ASN A 13 3.84 -1.87 -5.28
C ASN A 13 4.38 -2.86 -4.25
N LEU A 14 4.56 -2.41 -3.02
CA LEU A 14 5.07 -3.24 -1.94
C LEU A 14 4.05 -4.28 -1.46
N ARG A 15 2.76 -3.92 -1.42
CA ARG A 15 1.69 -4.88 -1.15
C ARG A 15 1.68 -6.00 -2.19
N LEU A 16 1.76 -5.65 -3.47
CA LEU A 16 1.75 -6.60 -4.57
C LEU A 16 3.02 -7.46 -4.65
N SER A 17 4.21 -6.88 -4.39
CA SER A 17 5.47 -7.64 -4.37
C SER A 17 5.50 -8.69 -3.27
N ARG A 18 4.80 -8.44 -2.16
CA ARG A 18 4.61 -9.40 -1.07
C ARG A 18 3.44 -10.35 -1.24
N GLY A 19 2.70 -10.23 -2.34
CA GLY A 19 1.50 -11.03 -2.55
C GLY A 19 0.51 -10.86 -1.39
N LEU A 20 0.15 -9.62 -1.06
CA LEU A 20 -0.94 -9.31 -0.12
C LEU A 20 -2.15 -8.76 -0.87
N THR A 21 -3.37 -9.16 -0.49
CA THR A 21 -4.59 -8.46 -0.94
C THR A 21 -4.73 -7.13 -0.18
N GLN A 22 -5.66 -6.30 -0.63
CA GLN A 22 -5.98 -5.05 0.07
C GLN A 22 -6.61 -5.33 1.44
N GLU A 23 -7.45 -6.36 1.53
CA GLU A 23 -8.06 -6.83 2.79
C GLU A 23 -6.99 -7.24 3.80
N VAL A 24 -6.01 -8.05 3.38
CA VAL A 24 -4.94 -8.54 4.27
C VAL A 24 -4.09 -7.41 4.82
N LEU A 25 -3.71 -6.47 3.96
CA LEU A 25 -2.92 -5.33 4.42
C LEU A 25 -3.73 -4.42 5.35
N ALA A 26 -5.02 -4.19 5.04
CA ALA A 26 -5.90 -3.41 5.90
C ALA A 26 -6.03 -4.04 7.29
N GLU A 27 -6.23 -5.36 7.35
CA GLU A 27 -6.30 -6.14 8.60
C GLU A 27 -5.00 -6.00 9.41
N LYS A 28 -3.84 -6.25 8.78
CA LYS A 28 -2.52 -6.10 9.43
C LYS A 28 -2.27 -4.69 9.97
N ALA A 29 -2.77 -3.67 9.29
CA ALA A 29 -2.63 -2.27 9.69
C ALA A 29 -3.72 -1.79 10.68
N GLY A 30 -4.71 -2.63 11.01
CA GLY A 30 -5.83 -2.26 11.86
C GLY A 30 -6.70 -1.15 11.27
N VAL A 31 -6.93 -1.17 9.97
CA VAL A 31 -7.85 -0.25 9.26
C VAL A 31 -8.90 -1.04 8.50
N THR A 32 -10.01 -0.40 8.13
CA THR A 32 -11.01 -1.07 7.30
C THR A 32 -10.50 -1.23 5.86
N CYS A 33 -10.87 -2.32 5.19
CA CYS A 33 -10.51 -2.54 3.78
C CYS A 33 -10.95 -1.36 2.89
N ARG A 34 -12.16 -0.81 3.14
CA ARG A 34 -12.65 0.37 2.42
C ARG A 34 -11.79 1.61 2.65
N HIS A 35 -11.31 1.84 3.88
CA HIS A 35 -10.40 2.95 4.15
C HIS A 35 -9.08 2.77 3.40
N TYR A 36 -8.50 1.56 3.43
CA TYR A 36 -7.29 1.25 2.66
C TYR A 36 -7.48 1.42 1.14
N GLN A 37 -8.61 0.97 0.59
CA GLN A 37 -8.97 1.16 -0.82
C GLN A 37 -9.01 2.63 -1.23
N ASP A 38 -9.56 3.51 -0.38
CA ASP A 38 -9.57 4.95 -0.64
C ASP A 38 -8.16 5.55 -0.53
N ILE A 39 -7.32 5.06 0.38
CA ILE A 39 -5.91 5.48 0.50
C ILE A 39 -5.16 5.08 -0.77
N GLU A 40 -5.13 3.79 -1.15
CA GLU A 40 -4.36 3.30 -2.32
C GLU A 40 -4.83 3.97 -3.62
N ALA A 41 -6.11 4.36 -3.71
CA ALA A 41 -6.64 5.10 -4.85
C ALA A 41 -6.42 6.62 -4.80
N GLY A 42 -5.70 7.15 -3.80
CA GLY A 42 -5.43 8.58 -3.66
C GLY A 42 -6.64 9.44 -3.27
N ARG A 43 -7.74 8.84 -2.80
CA ARG A 43 -8.98 9.54 -2.41
C ARG A 43 -8.97 10.04 -0.96
N ARG A 44 -7.85 9.93 -0.25
CA ARG A 44 -7.68 10.39 1.14
C ARG A 44 -6.57 11.44 1.26
N PRO A 45 -6.81 12.68 0.79
CA PRO A 45 -5.92 13.80 1.11
C PRO A 45 -5.93 14.05 2.64
N GLY A 46 -4.79 14.48 3.20
CA GLY A 46 -4.67 14.76 4.63
C GLY A 46 -4.64 13.51 5.52
N LEU A 47 -4.12 12.39 5.01
CA LEU A 47 -3.97 11.17 5.78
C LEU A 47 -3.11 11.41 7.04
N GLN A 48 -3.59 10.95 8.19
CA GLN A 48 -2.87 11.09 9.45
C GLN A 48 -1.55 10.31 9.42
N VAL A 49 -0.48 10.91 9.94
CA VAL A 49 0.85 10.28 10.04
C VAL A 49 0.78 8.94 10.76
N ALA A 50 0.02 8.85 11.86
CA ALA A 50 -0.18 7.59 12.59
C ALA A 50 -0.81 6.47 11.73
N THR A 51 -1.60 6.79 10.72
CA THR A 51 -2.12 5.79 9.77
C THR A 51 -1.05 5.38 8.76
N VAL A 52 -0.21 6.32 8.32
CA VAL A 52 0.95 6.00 7.47
C VAL A 52 1.91 5.07 8.22
N ASP A 53 2.20 5.34 9.49
CA ASP A 53 3.07 4.50 10.32
C ASP A 53 2.53 3.07 10.48
N ARG A 54 1.22 2.92 10.74
CA ARG A 54 0.60 1.58 10.83
C ARG A 54 0.66 0.81 9.52
N LEU A 55 0.45 1.48 8.39
CA LEU A 55 0.56 0.86 7.07
C LEU A 55 2.00 0.44 6.76
N ALA A 56 2.96 1.30 7.09
CA ALA A 56 4.39 0.98 6.96
C ALA A 56 4.77 -0.22 7.84
N ALA A 57 4.37 -0.22 9.11
CA ALA A 57 4.63 -1.31 10.04
C ALA A 57 3.99 -2.64 9.59
N ALA A 58 2.76 -2.61 9.06
CA ALA A 58 2.11 -3.79 8.48
C ALA A 58 2.84 -4.35 7.24
N LEU A 59 3.62 -3.48 6.60
CA LEU A 59 4.55 -3.77 5.51
C LEU A 59 6.00 -3.94 6.02
N GLY A 60 6.28 -4.02 7.32
CA GLY A 60 7.67 -4.13 7.81
C GLY A 60 8.63 -3.04 7.31
N GLU A 61 8.10 -1.85 7.01
CA GLU A 61 8.83 -0.68 6.53
C GLU A 61 8.63 0.52 7.47
N THR A 62 9.32 1.61 7.19
CA THR A 62 9.13 2.91 7.85
C THR A 62 8.27 3.84 6.98
N ALA A 63 7.62 4.83 7.61
CA ALA A 63 6.84 5.82 6.87
C ALA A 63 7.71 6.64 5.90
N SER A 64 8.97 6.92 6.24
CA SER A 64 9.91 7.63 5.37
C SER A 64 10.19 6.86 4.08
N HIS A 65 10.35 5.53 4.16
CA HIS A 65 10.53 4.69 2.97
C HIS A 65 9.31 4.73 2.04
N LEU A 66 8.10 4.83 2.59
CA LEU A 66 6.89 4.95 1.77
C LEU A 66 6.77 6.31 1.07
N LEU A 67 7.49 7.34 1.53
CA LEU A 67 7.51 8.68 0.93
C LEU A 67 8.67 8.90 -0.04
N GLU A 68 9.56 7.92 -0.20
CA GLU A 68 10.70 8.00 -1.11
C GLU A 68 10.28 7.62 -2.55
N ALA A 69 10.42 8.57 -3.47
CA ALA A 69 10.05 8.37 -4.87
C ALA A 69 10.94 7.30 -5.54
N GLY A 70 10.33 6.37 -6.24
CA GLY A 70 11.04 5.35 -7.03
C GLY A 70 11.67 4.22 -6.23
N ARG A 71 11.49 4.18 -4.90
CA ARG A 71 12.05 3.15 -4.03
C ARG A 71 11.55 1.74 -4.35
N TYR A 72 10.26 1.61 -4.64
CA TYR A 72 9.63 0.32 -4.95
C TYR A 72 9.18 0.26 -6.40
N ALA A 73 9.85 -0.59 -7.18
CA ALA A 73 9.47 -0.84 -8.56
C ALA A 73 8.05 -1.44 -8.65
N GLU A 74 7.34 -1.10 -9.72
CA GLU A 74 6.09 -1.79 -10.02
C GLU A 74 6.38 -3.29 -10.19
N PRO A 75 5.66 -4.17 -9.48
CA PRO A 75 5.87 -5.59 -9.63
C PRO A 75 5.57 -5.97 -11.07
N GLU A 76 6.52 -6.67 -11.68
CA GLU A 76 6.42 -7.14 -13.05
C GLU A 76 5.05 -7.80 -13.24
N ALA A 77 4.23 -7.23 -14.13
CA ALA A 77 2.86 -7.66 -14.33
C ALA A 77 2.88 -9.11 -14.82
N LYS A 78 2.78 -10.07 -13.90
CA LYS A 78 2.60 -11.48 -14.25
C LYS A 78 1.24 -11.60 -14.91
N ARG A 79 1.23 -11.43 -16.25
CA ARG A 79 0.08 -11.66 -17.13
C ARG A 79 -0.64 -12.91 -16.66
N GLY A 80 -1.88 -12.75 -16.17
CA GLY A 80 -2.76 -13.85 -15.79
C GLY A 80 -2.95 -14.13 -14.29
N ARG A 81 -2.24 -13.48 -13.36
CA ARG A 81 -2.56 -13.63 -11.92
C ARG A 81 -3.65 -12.64 -11.52
N ASN A 82 -4.89 -13.13 -11.44
CA ASN A 82 -5.99 -12.39 -10.83
C ASN A 82 -5.54 -11.91 -9.43
N PRO A 83 -5.50 -10.60 -9.13
CA PRO A 83 -5.08 -10.08 -7.83
C PRO A 83 -5.97 -10.55 -6.66
N HIS A 84 -7.13 -11.15 -6.95
CA HIS A 84 -7.97 -11.83 -5.95
C HIS A 84 -7.49 -13.24 -5.58
N ARG A 85 -6.48 -13.79 -6.27
CA ARG A 85 -5.84 -15.09 -5.96
C ARG A 85 -4.59 -14.95 -5.10
N ILE A 86 -4.34 -13.73 -4.63
CA ILE A 86 -3.29 -13.41 -3.68
C ILE A 86 -3.71 -13.99 -2.31
N VAL A 87 -2.77 -14.58 -1.57
CA VAL A 87 -3.05 -15.23 -0.28
C VAL A 87 -3.74 -14.25 0.66
N ARG A 88 -4.86 -14.71 1.25
CA ARG A 88 -5.46 -14.07 2.43
C ARG A 88 -4.63 -14.40 3.66
#